data_AF-A0A385Z102-F1
#
_entry.id   AF-A0A385Z102-F1
#
_cell.length_a   1.000
_cell.length_b   1.000
_cell.length_c   1.000
_cell.angle_alpha   90.00
_cell.angle_beta   90.00
_cell.angle_gamma   90.00
#
_symmetry.space_group_name_H-M   'P 1'
#
loop_
_entity.id
_entity.type
_entity.pdbx_description
1 polymer ?
#
loop_
_entity_poly.entity_id
_entity_poly.type
_entity_poly.pdbx_seq_one_letter_code
_entity_poly.pdbx_strand_id
1 'polypeptide(L)'
;MGRRWVEALAGTLLLLSLQVQAQENQLDRIQLLRSESYRAVSIVLLSYNAFSRTLAPDRRDEYLGSLEKMAAVMGDPGLATLEDEFAEFAGAIRSLDENARDVALVSVNQALSAQAKLITAAGELYASRQTADSARKQRLHALSVANGQMLISYQMRPYGGLVLYPGLLLNEESLLALDGQITAGLELLRQDGMQPERDIDSMQRNYRYVRPKFFDAQKEFAAYVVDHYLGQNMERLDAFAGRL
;
A
#
# COMPACT_ATOMS: atom_id res chain seq x y z
N MET A 1 -15.50 -27.45 45.03
CA MET A 1 -15.75 -26.05 44.63
C MET A 1 -14.80 -25.50 43.55
N GLY A 2 -13.80 -26.25 43.05
CA GLY A 2 -12.80 -25.70 42.09
C GLY A 2 -13.13 -25.81 40.60
N ARG A 3 -14.06 -26.66 40.18
CA ARG A 3 -14.27 -27.00 38.76
C ARG A 3 -14.97 -25.89 37.95
N ARG A 4 -15.88 -25.13 38.57
CA ARG A 4 -16.62 -24.01 37.93
C ARG A 4 -15.75 -22.78 37.64
N TRP A 5 -14.67 -22.57 38.39
CA TRP A 5 -13.76 -21.42 38.19
C TRP A 5 -12.80 -21.64 37.02
N VAL A 6 -12.37 -22.89 36.79
CA VAL A 6 -11.49 -23.26 35.67
C VAL A 6 -12.24 -23.17 34.34
N GLU A 7 -13.50 -23.60 34.30
CA GLU A 7 -14.35 -23.49 33.09
C GLU A 7 -14.68 -22.04 32.72
N ALA A 8 -14.92 -21.17 33.72
CA ALA A 8 -15.15 -19.74 33.50
C ALA A 8 -13.89 -18.99 33.04
N LEU A 9 -12.70 -19.36 33.55
CA LEU A 9 -11.43 -18.81 33.09
C LEU A 9 -11.07 -19.29 31.68
N ALA A 10 -11.29 -20.56 31.37
CA ALA A 10 -11.05 -21.11 30.03
C ALA A 10 -11.99 -20.50 28.99
N GLY A 11 -13.27 -20.28 29.32
CA GLY A 11 -14.23 -19.62 28.43
C GLY A 11 -13.89 -18.16 28.14
N THR A 12 -13.44 -17.41 29.15
CA THR A 12 -12.99 -16.02 28.98
C THR A 12 -11.72 -15.92 28.14
N LEU A 13 -10.75 -16.83 28.34
CA LEU A 13 -9.52 -16.89 27.55
C LEU A 13 -9.77 -17.23 26.07
N LEU A 14 -10.72 -18.15 25.80
CA LEU A 14 -11.13 -18.48 24.43
C LEU A 14 -11.76 -17.29 23.71
N LEU A 15 -12.65 -16.54 24.37
CA LEU A 15 -13.28 -15.36 23.79
C LEU A 15 -12.27 -14.24 23.51
N LEU A 16 -11.31 -14.03 24.41
CA LEU A 16 -10.23 -13.06 24.21
C LEU A 16 -9.31 -13.46 23.05
N SER A 17 -8.97 -14.74 22.90
CA SER A 17 -8.16 -15.22 21.78
C SER A 17 -8.85 -15.05 20.42
N LEU A 18 -10.17 -15.24 20.35
CA LEU A 18 -10.97 -15.05 19.13
C LEU A 18 -11.07 -13.57 18.74
N GLN A 19 -11.17 -12.67 19.73
CA GLN A 19 -11.21 -11.23 19.49
C GLN A 19 -9.88 -10.70 18.95
N VAL A 20 -8.75 -11.16 19.50
CA VAL A 20 -7.41 -10.78 19.02
C VAL A 20 -7.19 -11.25 17.58
N GLN A 21 -7.51 -12.51 17.27
CA GLN A 21 -7.36 -13.06 15.92
C GLN A 21 -8.26 -12.38 14.88
N ALA A 22 -9.48 -12.00 15.27
CA ALA A 22 -10.40 -11.24 14.41
C ALA A 22 -9.86 -9.82 14.13
N GLN A 23 -9.28 -9.17 15.13
CA GLN A 23 -8.70 -7.82 14.99
C GLN A 23 -7.42 -7.81 14.14
N GLU A 24 -6.56 -8.82 14.27
CA GLU A 24 -5.35 -8.96 13.44
C GLU A 24 -5.69 -9.24 11.96
N ASN A 25 -6.66 -10.13 11.71
CA ASN A 25 -7.20 -10.36 10.37
C ASN A 25 -7.75 -9.06 9.76
N GLN A 26 -8.24 -8.16 10.61
CA GLN A 26 -8.75 -6.89 10.15
C GLN A 26 -7.65 -5.88 9.76
N LEU A 27 -6.55 -5.79 10.52
CA LEU A 27 -5.41 -4.95 10.14
C LEU A 27 -4.84 -5.38 8.78
N ASP A 28 -4.78 -6.69 8.52
CA ASP A 28 -4.32 -7.24 7.25
C ASP A 28 -5.25 -6.86 6.09
N ARG A 29 -6.58 -6.86 6.31
CA ARG A 29 -7.55 -6.41 5.30
C ARG A 29 -7.46 -4.92 5.01
N ILE A 30 -7.33 -4.08 6.05
CA ILE A 30 -7.13 -2.64 5.86
C ILE A 30 -5.82 -2.38 5.13
N GLN A 31 -4.75 -3.12 5.46
CA GLN A 31 -3.50 -3.01 4.74
C GLN A 31 -3.63 -3.43 3.27
N LEU A 32 -4.33 -4.53 2.99
CA LEU A 32 -4.58 -4.99 1.61
C LEU A 32 -5.24 -3.89 0.78
N LEU A 33 -6.24 -3.17 1.32
CA LEU A 33 -6.83 -2.02 0.64
C LEU A 33 -5.78 -0.97 0.31
N ARG A 34 -4.91 -0.63 1.26
CA ARG A 34 -3.88 0.39 1.07
C ARG A 34 -2.86 -0.02 0.01
N SER A 35 -2.31 -1.23 0.10
CA SER A 35 -1.26 -1.68 -0.82
C SER A 35 -1.77 -1.96 -2.23
N GLU A 36 -2.95 -2.56 -2.38
CA GLU A 36 -3.56 -2.77 -3.70
C GLU A 36 -4.03 -1.44 -4.34
N SER A 37 -4.39 -0.42 -3.55
CA SER A 37 -4.65 0.92 -4.10
C SER A 37 -3.41 1.56 -4.73
N TYR A 38 -2.25 1.43 -4.07
CA TYR A 38 -0.97 1.89 -4.60
C TYR A 38 -0.59 1.12 -5.86
N ARG A 39 -0.83 -0.19 -5.88
CA ARG A 39 -0.60 -1.02 -7.08
C ARG A 39 -1.47 -0.60 -8.25
N ALA A 40 -2.78 -0.47 -8.04
CA ALA A 40 -3.71 -0.05 -9.08
C ALA A 40 -3.27 1.28 -9.72
N VAL A 41 -2.95 2.27 -8.88
CA VAL A 41 -2.50 3.58 -9.37
C VAL A 41 -1.13 3.52 -10.02
N SER A 42 -0.18 2.75 -9.49
CA SER A 42 1.14 2.57 -10.11
C SER A 42 0.99 2.09 -11.55
N ILE A 43 0.19 1.05 -11.76
CA ILE A 43 -0.06 0.48 -13.09
C ILE A 43 -0.76 1.49 -14.00
N VAL A 44 -1.73 2.26 -13.50
CA VAL A 44 -2.35 3.36 -14.27
C VAL A 44 -1.31 4.41 -14.68
N LEU A 45 -0.44 4.86 -13.78
CA LEU A 45 0.58 5.85 -14.08
C LEU A 45 1.64 5.35 -15.07
N LEU A 46 1.95 4.05 -15.05
CA LEU A 46 2.87 3.40 -16.00
C LEU A 46 2.25 3.22 -17.39
N SER A 47 0.95 2.93 -17.43
CA SER A 47 0.21 2.68 -18.67
C SER A 47 -0.30 3.96 -19.33
N TYR A 48 -0.40 5.06 -18.58
CA TYR A 48 -0.87 6.33 -19.10
C TYR A 48 0.19 7.04 -19.95
N ASN A 49 -0.17 7.33 -21.20
CA ASN A 49 0.63 8.16 -22.10
C ASN A 49 0.03 9.57 -22.15
N ALA A 50 0.74 10.55 -21.57
CA ALA A 50 0.27 11.94 -21.53
C ALA A 50 0.15 12.61 -22.90
N PHE A 51 0.91 12.16 -23.91
CA PHE A 51 0.88 12.74 -25.25
C PHE A 51 -0.31 12.21 -26.05
N SER A 52 -0.50 10.89 -26.11
CA SER A 52 -1.64 10.28 -26.81
C SER A 52 -2.91 10.29 -25.99
N ARG A 53 -2.84 10.59 -24.68
CA ARG A 53 -3.96 10.57 -23.74
C ARG A 53 -4.65 9.21 -23.71
N THR A 54 -3.86 8.15 -23.67
CA THR A 54 -4.36 6.76 -23.69
C THR A 54 -3.77 5.95 -22.56
N LEU A 55 -4.50 4.92 -22.13
CA LEU A 55 -3.96 3.84 -21.29
C LEU A 55 -3.54 2.66 -22.16
N ALA A 56 -2.36 2.12 -21.89
CA ALA A 56 -1.87 0.92 -22.55
C ALA A 56 -2.78 -0.28 -22.21
N PRO A 57 -3.37 -0.96 -23.22
CA PRO A 57 -4.38 -2.00 -22.98
C PRO A 57 -3.82 -3.30 -22.38
N ASP A 58 -2.52 -3.55 -22.53
CA ASP A 58 -1.81 -4.72 -22.01
C ASP A 58 -1.70 -4.76 -20.48
N ARG A 59 -1.96 -3.62 -19.82
CA ARG A 59 -1.91 -3.46 -18.36
C ARG A 59 -3.28 -3.45 -17.69
N ARG A 60 -4.35 -3.54 -18.49
CA ARG A 60 -5.74 -3.45 -18.03
C ARG A 60 -6.06 -4.42 -16.90
N ASP A 61 -5.73 -5.69 -17.11
CA ASP A 61 -6.09 -6.76 -16.18
C ASP A 61 -5.36 -6.61 -14.83
N GLU A 62 -4.18 -5.97 -14.82
CA GLU A 62 -3.39 -5.81 -13.60
C GLU A 62 -4.02 -4.79 -12.62
N TYR A 63 -4.44 -3.61 -13.10
CA TYR A 63 -5.06 -2.61 -12.22
C TYR A 63 -6.50 -2.98 -11.87
N LEU A 64 -7.25 -3.64 -12.77
CA LEU A 64 -8.58 -4.16 -12.45
C LEU A 64 -8.50 -5.32 -11.46
N GLY A 65 -7.53 -6.22 -11.60
CA GLY A 65 -7.30 -7.29 -10.63
C GLY A 65 -6.94 -6.75 -9.23
N SER A 66 -6.27 -5.60 -9.15
CA SER A 66 -6.02 -4.91 -7.88
C SER A 66 -7.35 -4.42 -7.25
N LEU A 67 -8.26 -3.83 -8.04
CA LEU A 67 -9.60 -3.46 -7.56
C LEU A 67 -10.42 -4.68 -7.11
N GLU A 68 -10.33 -5.81 -7.80
CA GLU A 68 -11.05 -7.03 -7.44
C GLU A 68 -10.61 -7.56 -6.07
N LYS A 69 -9.30 -7.57 -5.80
CA LYS A 69 -8.79 -7.96 -4.48
C LYS A 69 -9.27 -7.01 -3.38
N MET A 70 -9.30 -5.71 -3.64
CA MET A 70 -9.86 -4.73 -2.71
C MET A 70 -11.35 -4.99 -2.48
N ALA A 71 -12.13 -5.19 -3.54
CA ALA A 71 -13.56 -5.48 -3.43
C ALA A 71 -13.83 -6.76 -2.61
N ALA A 72 -12.97 -7.77 -2.72
CA ALA A 72 -13.11 -9.02 -1.99
C ALA A 72 -13.06 -8.86 -0.47
N VAL A 73 -12.35 -7.85 0.05
CA VAL A 73 -12.28 -7.59 1.50
C VAL A 73 -13.35 -6.61 2.00
N MET A 74 -13.96 -5.81 1.11
CA MET A 74 -14.95 -4.80 1.46
C MET A 74 -16.27 -5.36 2.00
N GLY A 75 -16.54 -6.66 1.86
CA GLY A 75 -17.68 -7.32 2.50
C GLY A 75 -17.55 -7.50 4.02
N ASP A 76 -16.40 -7.13 4.61
CA ASP A 76 -16.18 -7.17 6.06
C ASP A 76 -16.89 -5.99 6.76
N PRO A 77 -17.76 -6.22 7.75
CA PRO A 77 -18.41 -5.14 8.52
C PRO A 77 -17.42 -4.18 9.19
N GLY A 78 -16.22 -4.65 9.49
CA GLY A 78 -15.13 -3.84 10.01
C GLY A 78 -14.58 -2.80 9.04
N LEU A 79 -14.88 -2.90 7.74
CA LEU A 79 -14.48 -1.94 6.70
C LEU A 79 -15.64 -1.08 6.20
N ALA A 80 -16.84 -1.19 6.78
CA ALA A 80 -18.02 -0.45 6.34
C ALA A 80 -17.79 1.07 6.28
N THR A 81 -16.95 1.62 7.18
CA THR A 81 -16.60 3.04 7.18
C THR A 81 -15.70 3.49 6.02
N LEU A 82 -15.25 2.57 5.17
CA LEU A 82 -14.43 2.85 3.99
C LEU A 82 -15.21 2.64 2.67
N GLU A 83 -16.50 2.29 2.74
CA GLU A 83 -17.30 1.94 1.55
C GLU A 83 -17.38 3.10 0.56
N ASP A 84 -17.60 4.32 1.04
CA ASP A 84 -17.73 5.51 0.19
C ASP A 84 -16.40 5.86 -0.49
N GLU A 85 -15.29 5.90 0.25
CA GLU A 85 -13.97 6.19 -0.32
C GLU A 85 -13.52 5.09 -1.28
N PHE A 86 -13.82 3.82 -0.98
CA PHE A 86 -13.55 2.72 -1.88
C PHE A 86 -14.38 2.83 -3.16
N ALA A 87 -15.68 3.13 -3.06
CA ALA A 87 -16.55 3.30 -4.21
C ALA A 87 -16.10 4.48 -5.09
N GLU A 88 -15.69 5.61 -4.49
CA GLU A 88 -15.12 6.76 -5.19
C GLU A 88 -13.86 6.35 -5.96
N PHE A 89 -12.91 5.68 -5.30
CA PHE A 89 -11.66 5.25 -5.92
C PHE A 89 -11.88 4.22 -7.04
N ALA A 90 -12.67 3.17 -6.77
CA ALA A 90 -12.96 2.13 -7.75
C ALA A 90 -13.74 2.69 -8.95
N GLY A 91 -14.65 3.65 -8.72
CA GLY A 91 -15.35 4.37 -9.78
C GLY A 91 -14.41 5.19 -10.65
N ALA A 92 -13.45 5.90 -10.05
CA ALA A 92 -12.45 6.67 -10.78
C ALA A 92 -11.56 5.79 -11.67
N ILE A 93 -11.09 4.64 -11.16
CA ILE A 93 -10.27 3.69 -11.95
C ILE A 93 -11.10 3.06 -13.08
N ARG A 94 -12.36 2.68 -12.84
CA ARG A 94 -13.23 2.14 -13.91
C ARG A 94 -13.54 3.18 -14.98
N SER A 95 -13.78 4.43 -14.60
CA SER A 95 -13.96 5.53 -15.54
C SER A 95 -12.73 5.74 -16.44
N LEU A 96 -11.52 5.57 -15.89
CA LEU A 96 -10.29 5.59 -16.67
C LEU A 96 -10.24 4.44 -17.70
N ASP A 97 -10.59 3.21 -17.30
CA ASP A 97 -10.64 2.04 -18.20
C ASP A 97 -11.67 2.21 -19.32
N GLU A 98 -12.89 2.63 -18.98
CA GLU A 98 -13.97 2.87 -19.94
C GLU A 98 -13.57 3.90 -21.01
N ASN A 99 -12.76 4.89 -20.61
CA ASN A 99 -12.26 5.95 -21.47
C ASN A 99 -10.79 5.74 -21.91
N ALA A 100 -10.26 4.51 -21.89
CA ALA A 100 -8.83 4.22 -22.10
C ALA A 100 -8.24 4.76 -23.42
N ARG A 101 -9.08 5.09 -24.42
CA ARG A 101 -8.66 5.67 -25.71
C ARG A 101 -8.62 7.20 -25.75
N ASP A 102 -9.21 7.87 -24.77
CA ASP A 102 -9.15 9.32 -24.57
C ASP A 102 -9.30 9.65 -23.08
N VAL A 103 -8.22 9.43 -22.35
CA VAL A 103 -8.11 9.74 -20.93
C VAL A 103 -7.68 11.19 -20.76
N ALA A 104 -8.58 12.01 -20.26
CA ALA A 104 -8.21 13.35 -19.84
C ALA A 104 -7.31 13.28 -18.60
N LEU A 105 -6.27 14.12 -18.55
CA LEU A 105 -5.37 14.19 -17.40
C LEU A 105 -6.11 14.47 -16.08
N VAL A 106 -7.19 15.25 -16.12
CA VAL A 106 -8.03 15.51 -14.95
C VAL A 106 -8.62 14.22 -14.37
N SER A 107 -8.93 13.22 -15.19
CA SER A 107 -9.42 11.92 -14.74
C SER A 107 -8.34 11.12 -14.02
N VAL A 108 -7.07 11.24 -14.45
CA VAL A 108 -5.93 10.65 -13.73
C VAL A 108 -5.79 11.32 -12.35
N ASN A 109 -5.89 12.65 -12.28
CA ASN A 109 -5.85 13.39 -11.01
C ASN A 109 -7.04 13.06 -10.10
N GLN A 110 -8.22 12.80 -10.66
CA GLN A 110 -9.38 12.34 -9.89
C GLN A 110 -9.11 10.97 -9.25
N ALA A 111 -8.54 10.03 -10.00
CA ALA A 111 -8.16 8.72 -9.45
C ALA A 111 -7.13 8.84 -8.33
N LEU A 112 -6.10 9.69 -8.48
CA LEU A 112 -5.11 9.95 -7.42
C LEU A 112 -5.73 10.61 -6.18
N SER A 113 -6.62 11.57 -6.38
CA SER A 113 -7.33 12.24 -5.28
C SER A 113 -8.21 11.26 -4.51
N ALA A 114 -8.98 10.42 -5.22
CA ALA A 114 -9.80 9.39 -4.61
C ALA A 114 -8.94 8.35 -3.87
N GLN A 115 -7.80 7.94 -4.45
CA GLN A 115 -6.85 7.07 -3.78
C GLN A 115 -6.30 7.70 -2.49
N ALA A 116 -5.94 8.99 -2.52
CA ALA A 116 -5.42 9.71 -1.37
C ALA A 116 -6.45 9.76 -0.22
N LYS A 117 -7.73 10.00 -0.53
CA LYS A 117 -8.83 9.94 0.44
C LYS A 117 -8.96 8.55 1.05
N LEU A 118 -9.01 7.51 0.22
CA LEU A 118 -9.09 6.13 0.67
C LEU A 118 -7.92 5.74 1.57
N ILE A 119 -6.68 6.09 1.19
CA ILE A 119 -5.49 5.81 2.01
C ILE A 119 -5.52 6.55 3.34
N THR A 120 -6.02 7.79 3.35
CA THR A 120 -6.15 8.59 4.57
C THR A 120 -7.16 7.95 5.51
N ALA A 121 -8.38 7.68 5.04
CA ALA A 121 -9.43 7.04 5.82
C ALA A 121 -9.01 5.63 6.30
N ALA A 122 -8.41 4.83 5.42
CA ALA A 122 -7.88 3.51 5.78
C ALA A 122 -6.73 3.61 6.79
N GLY A 123 -5.89 4.65 6.71
CA GLY A 123 -4.82 4.91 7.68
C GLY A 123 -5.36 5.26 9.06
N GLU A 124 -6.39 6.10 9.13
CA GLU A 124 -7.08 6.46 10.38
C GLU A 124 -7.78 5.24 11.00
N LEU A 125 -8.49 4.46 10.18
CA LEU A 125 -9.11 3.21 10.63
C LEU A 125 -8.07 2.22 11.13
N TYR A 126 -6.97 2.07 10.39
CA TYR A 126 -5.85 1.21 10.78
C TYR A 126 -5.30 1.64 12.15
N ALA A 127 -5.02 2.93 12.35
CA ALA A 127 -4.52 3.48 13.61
C ALA A 127 -5.49 3.24 14.78
N SER A 128 -6.79 3.39 14.56
CA SER A 128 -7.81 3.17 15.60
C SER A 128 -7.90 1.72 16.09
N ARG A 129 -7.37 0.76 15.31
CA ARG A 129 -7.41 -0.68 15.60
C ARG A 129 -6.06 -1.26 16.01
N GLN A 130 -5.03 -0.43 16.16
CA GLN A 130 -3.72 -0.87 16.62
C GLN A 130 -3.76 -1.33 18.07
N THR A 131 -2.94 -2.33 18.38
CA THR A 131 -2.69 -2.82 19.74
C THR A 131 -1.19 -2.81 20.01
N ALA A 132 -0.77 -2.74 21.27
CA ALA A 132 0.66 -2.82 21.60
C ALA A 132 1.29 -4.14 21.13
N ASP A 133 0.51 -5.22 21.17
CA ASP A 133 0.94 -6.57 20.80
C ASP A 133 1.23 -6.72 19.28
N SER A 134 0.66 -5.85 18.44
CA SER A 134 0.82 -5.88 16.98
C SER A 134 1.95 -4.99 16.44
N ALA A 135 2.84 -4.48 17.30
CA ALA A 135 3.90 -3.53 16.92
C ALA A 135 4.77 -4.01 15.73
N ARG A 136 5.07 -5.31 15.65
CA ARG A 136 5.86 -5.89 14.55
C ARG A 136 5.09 -5.88 13.22
N LYS A 137 3.82 -6.31 13.24
CA LYS A 137 2.90 -6.25 12.08
C LYS A 137 2.74 -4.81 11.59
N GLN A 138 2.56 -3.87 12.53
CA GLN A 138 2.47 -2.43 12.21
C GLN A 138 3.72 -1.90 11.51
N ARG A 139 4.93 -2.30 11.93
CA ARG A 139 6.19 -1.89 11.30
C ARG A 139 6.30 -2.39 9.86
N LEU A 140 5.92 -3.64 9.61
CA LEU A 140 5.88 -4.22 8.26
C LEU A 140 4.91 -3.47 7.35
N HIS A 141 3.68 -3.25 7.81
CA HIS A 141 2.67 -2.49 7.07
C HIS A 141 3.09 -1.04 6.80
N ALA A 142 3.70 -0.37 7.78
CA ALA A 142 4.22 0.99 7.61
C ALA A 142 5.32 1.07 6.55
N LEU A 143 6.20 0.06 6.47
CA LEU A 143 7.22 -0.02 5.42
C LEU A 143 6.61 -0.28 4.04
N SER A 144 5.57 -1.12 3.96
CA SER A 144 4.87 -1.38 2.70
C SER A 144 4.26 -0.08 2.15
N VAL A 145 3.59 0.68 3.01
CA VAL A 145 3.03 2.00 2.67
C VAL A 145 4.12 2.98 2.22
N ALA A 146 5.25 3.05 2.93
CA ALA A 146 6.36 3.93 2.55
C ALA A 146 6.94 3.58 1.17
N ASN A 147 7.05 2.29 0.84
CA ASN A 147 7.47 1.85 -0.50
C ASN A 147 6.43 2.28 -1.57
N GLY A 148 5.13 2.16 -1.29
CA GLY A 148 4.06 2.64 -2.17
C GLY A 148 4.12 4.15 -2.40
N GLN A 149 4.33 4.94 -1.34
CA GLN A 149 4.47 6.40 -1.45
C GLN A 149 5.69 6.80 -2.26
N MET A 150 6.84 6.15 -2.04
CA MET A 150 8.06 6.38 -2.82
C MET A 150 7.86 6.02 -4.30
N LEU A 151 7.15 4.92 -4.58
CA LEU A 151 6.83 4.46 -5.92
C LEU A 151 6.00 5.50 -6.69
N ILE A 152 4.86 5.91 -6.12
CA ILE A 152 3.99 6.91 -6.76
C ILE A 152 4.72 8.24 -6.94
N SER A 153 5.48 8.68 -5.93
CA SER A 153 6.28 9.91 -6.02
C SER A 153 7.25 9.88 -7.20
N TYR A 154 7.92 8.74 -7.43
CA TYR A 154 8.84 8.58 -8.55
C TYR A 154 8.11 8.59 -9.89
N GLN A 155 7.00 7.86 -10.00
CA GLN A 155 6.24 7.72 -11.25
C GLN A 155 5.52 9.01 -11.65
N MET A 156 5.24 9.91 -10.71
CA MET A 156 4.66 11.22 -11.00
C MET A 156 5.64 12.21 -11.63
N ARG A 157 6.97 11.99 -11.54
CA ARG A 157 7.99 12.93 -12.01
C ARG A 157 7.88 13.35 -13.49
N PRO A 158 7.61 12.45 -14.46
CA PRO A 158 7.54 12.82 -15.88
C PRO A 158 6.41 13.80 -16.21
N TYR A 159 5.41 13.92 -15.33
CA TYR A 159 4.25 14.77 -15.55
C TYR A 159 4.49 16.23 -15.15
N GLY A 160 5.69 16.60 -14.67
CA GLY A 160 6.07 18.00 -14.46
C GLY A 160 5.15 18.78 -13.52
N GLY A 161 4.53 18.12 -12.54
CA GLY A 161 3.59 18.72 -11.60
C GLY A 161 2.15 18.86 -12.12
N LEU A 162 1.86 18.42 -13.35
CA LEU A 162 0.49 18.38 -13.89
C LEU A 162 -0.36 17.29 -13.21
N VAL A 163 0.31 16.25 -12.72
CA VAL A 163 -0.30 15.20 -11.91
C VAL A 163 -0.17 15.57 -10.44
N LEU A 164 -1.29 15.63 -9.73
CA LEU A 164 -1.39 16.11 -8.35
C LEU A 164 -1.85 14.97 -7.43
N TYR A 165 -1.15 14.80 -6.32
CA TYR A 165 -1.51 13.84 -5.28
C TYR A 165 -1.70 14.56 -3.94
N PRO A 166 -2.94 14.75 -3.47
CA PRO A 166 -3.20 15.38 -2.18
C PRO A 166 -2.53 14.60 -1.03
N GLY A 167 -1.82 15.30 -0.15
CA GLY A 167 -1.17 14.69 1.02
C GLY A 167 0.16 13.99 0.76
N LEU A 168 0.61 13.88 -0.51
CA LEU A 168 1.96 13.44 -0.86
C LEU A 168 2.75 14.65 -1.37
N LEU A 169 3.53 15.26 -0.49
CA LEU A 169 4.38 16.38 -0.86
C LEU A 169 5.57 15.84 -1.67
N LEU A 170 5.61 16.16 -2.96
CA LEU A 170 6.72 15.82 -3.85
C LEU A 170 7.90 16.80 -3.70
N ASN A 171 8.28 17.10 -2.46
CA ASN A 171 9.45 17.92 -2.16
C ASN A 171 10.62 17.03 -1.67
N GLU A 172 11.84 17.56 -1.77
CA GLU A 172 13.05 16.83 -1.43
C GLU A 172 13.06 16.36 0.03
N GLU A 173 12.57 17.17 0.96
CA GLU A 173 12.46 16.83 2.37
C GLU A 173 11.58 15.61 2.62
N SER A 174 10.41 15.54 1.97
CA SER A 174 9.48 14.41 2.09
C SER A 174 10.04 13.14 1.46
N LEU A 175 10.76 13.26 0.34
CA LEU A 175 11.48 12.13 -0.27
C LEU A 175 12.61 11.61 0.62
N LEU A 176 13.37 12.50 1.26
CA LEU A 176 14.40 12.14 2.23
C LEU A 176 13.80 11.49 3.48
N ALA A 177 12.65 11.97 3.95
CA ALA A 177 11.93 11.38 5.09
C ALA A 177 11.45 9.95 4.75
N LEU A 178 10.85 9.75 3.58
CA LEU A 178 10.45 8.42 3.09
C LEU A 178 11.66 7.48 2.95
N ASP A 179 12.77 7.98 2.41
CA ASP A 179 14.01 7.21 2.29
C ASP A 179 14.57 6.80 3.67
N GLY A 180 14.59 7.73 4.62
CA GLY A 180 14.96 7.46 6.00
C GLY A 180 14.07 6.40 6.64
N GLN A 181 12.75 6.50 6.47
CA GLN A 181 11.79 5.53 6.98
C GLN A 181 12.01 4.12 6.40
N ILE A 182 12.22 4.01 5.08
CA ILE A 182 12.44 2.72 4.42
C ILE A 182 13.79 2.11 4.86
N THR A 183 14.86 2.89 4.82
CA THR A 183 16.21 2.41 5.14
C THR A 183 16.34 2.01 6.61
N ALA A 184 15.88 2.86 7.53
CA ALA A 184 15.91 2.56 8.97
C ALA A 184 14.97 1.41 9.33
N GLY A 185 13.77 1.37 8.76
CA GLY A 185 12.82 0.30 9.06
C GLY A 185 13.29 -1.07 8.57
N LEU A 186 13.84 -1.17 7.36
CA LEU A 186 14.42 -2.43 6.87
C LEU A 186 15.61 -2.90 7.73
N GLU A 187 16.43 -1.96 8.20
CA GLU A 187 17.54 -2.27 9.10
C GLU A 187 17.04 -2.76 10.47
N LEU A 188 16.00 -2.14 11.03
CA LEU A 188 15.37 -2.62 12.27
C LEU A 188 14.79 -4.03 12.12
N LEU A 189 14.10 -4.32 11.00
CA LEU A 189 13.56 -5.67 10.75
C LEU A 189 14.67 -6.73 10.66
N ARG A 190 15.84 -6.35 10.11
CA ARG A 190 17.02 -7.20 10.05
C ARG A 190 17.59 -7.46 11.45
N GLN A 191 17.66 -6.43 12.30
CA GLN A 191 18.16 -6.55 13.68
C GLN A 191 17.22 -7.35 14.59
N ASP A 192 15.91 -7.28 14.34
CA ASP A 192 14.89 -8.02 15.09
C ASP A 192 14.93 -9.54 14.84
N GLY A 193 15.82 -10.03 13.96
CA GLY A 193 15.98 -11.46 13.66
C GLY A 193 14.78 -12.08 12.96
N MET A 194 14.02 -11.30 12.19
CA MET A 194 12.87 -11.83 11.45
C MET A 194 13.33 -12.84 10.39
N GLN A 195 12.86 -14.09 10.53
CA GLN A 195 13.05 -15.10 9.50
C GLN A 195 11.97 -15.04 8.41
N PRO A 196 12.36 -15.27 7.14
CA PRO A 196 13.71 -15.57 6.67
C PRO A 196 14.51 -14.28 6.47
N GLU A 197 15.63 -14.13 7.18
CA GLU A 197 16.55 -12.98 7.04
C GLU A 197 16.92 -12.69 5.58
N ARG A 198 16.95 -13.74 4.74
CA ARG A 198 17.19 -13.67 3.29
C ARG A 198 16.23 -12.76 2.53
N ASP A 199 14.98 -12.69 2.96
CA ASP A 199 13.96 -11.90 2.30
C ASP A 199 14.05 -10.43 2.69
N ILE A 200 14.37 -10.11 3.96
CA ILE A 200 14.70 -8.75 4.39
C ILE A 200 15.93 -8.24 3.65
N ASP A 201 16.99 -9.04 3.59
CA ASP A 201 18.21 -8.70 2.85
C ASP A 201 17.92 -8.46 1.37
N SER A 202 17.04 -9.27 0.78
CA SER A 202 16.61 -9.06 -0.61
C SER A 202 15.86 -7.75 -0.79
N MET A 203 14.96 -7.38 0.13
CA MET A 203 14.24 -6.11 0.06
C MET A 203 15.18 -4.91 0.21
N GLN A 204 16.19 -5.03 1.09
CA GLN A 204 17.23 -4.01 1.24
C GLN A 204 18.10 -3.87 -0.01
N ARG A 205 18.46 -4.98 -0.67
CA ARG A 205 19.17 -4.96 -1.97
C ARG A 205 18.33 -4.32 -3.06
N ASN A 206 17.06 -4.71 -3.17
CA ASN A 206 16.09 -4.13 -4.12
C ASN A 206 16.01 -2.61 -3.93
N TYR A 207 15.80 -2.16 -2.69
CA TYR A 207 15.70 -0.73 -2.39
C TYR A 207 17.01 0.01 -2.68
N ARG A 208 18.16 -0.52 -2.25
CA ARG A 208 19.48 0.08 -2.51
C ARG A 208 19.76 0.22 -4.01
N TYR A 209 19.30 -0.72 -4.83
CA TYR A 209 19.46 -0.67 -6.28
C TYR A 209 18.66 0.47 -6.92
N VAL A 210 17.40 0.68 -6.49
CA VAL A 210 16.55 1.74 -7.06
C VAL A 210 16.77 3.11 -6.42
N ARG A 211 17.23 3.17 -5.16
CA ARG A 211 17.41 4.39 -4.38
C ARG A 211 18.12 5.53 -5.13
N PRO A 212 19.24 5.31 -5.83
CA PRO A 212 19.91 6.39 -6.56
C PRO A 212 19.03 7.07 -7.61
N LYS A 213 18.02 6.38 -8.16
CA LYS A 213 17.12 6.94 -9.19
C LYS A 213 16.21 8.04 -8.64
N PHE A 214 15.96 8.06 -7.33
CA PHE A 214 15.13 9.10 -6.69
C PHE A 214 15.88 10.42 -6.56
N PHE A 215 17.19 10.37 -6.30
CA PHE A 215 17.99 11.54 -5.91
C PHE A 215 18.97 12.00 -6.98
N ASP A 216 19.28 11.16 -7.97
CA ASP A 216 20.15 11.51 -9.07
C ASP A 216 19.33 11.85 -10.32
N ALA A 217 19.18 13.15 -10.58
CA ALA A 217 18.46 13.66 -11.74
C ALA A 217 19.12 13.29 -13.08
N GLN A 218 20.39 12.88 -13.09
CA GLN A 218 21.09 12.45 -14.30
C GLN A 218 20.80 10.98 -14.66
N LYS A 219 20.21 10.19 -13.76
CA LYS A 219 19.85 8.81 -14.08
C LYS A 219 18.61 8.73 -14.95
N GLU A 220 18.67 7.82 -15.91
CA GLU A 220 17.53 7.49 -16.77
C GLU A 220 16.29 7.13 -15.94
N PHE A 221 15.17 7.72 -16.36
CA PHE A 221 13.85 7.40 -15.83
C PHE A 221 13.52 5.93 -16.13
N ALA A 222 13.33 5.14 -15.08
CA ALA A 222 13.19 3.69 -15.17
C ALA A 222 11.99 3.21 -14.35
N ALA A 223 10.80 3.74 -14.67
CA ALA A 223 9.57 3.52 -13.93
C ALA A 223 9.24 2.04 -13.71
N TYR A 224 9.36 1.22 -14.75
CA TYR A 224 9.13 -0.23 -14.67
C TYR A 224 10.10 -0.96 -13.73
N VAL A 225 11.36 -0.52 -13.70
CA VAL A 225 12.37 -1.12 -12.81
C VAL A 225 12.08 -0.75 -11.36
N VAL A 226 11.69 0.51 -11.12
CA VAL A 226 11.32 0.98 -9.78
C VAL A 226 10.05 0.29 -9.30
N ASP A 227 9.03 0.18 -10.15
CA ASP A 227 7.79 -0.55 -9.87
C ASP A 227 8.05 -2.02 -9.54
N HIS A 228 8.87 -2.71 -10.33
CA HIS A 228 9.22 -4.10 -10.07
C HIS A 228 9.81 -4.30 -8.67
N TYR A 229 10.81 -3.49 -8.28
CA TYR A 229 11.51 -3.68 -7.01
C TYR A 229 10.74 -3.17 -5.80
N LEU A 230 10.11 -1.99 -5.88
CA LEU A 230 9.30 -1.47 -4.77
C LEU A 230 7.99 -2.26 -4.62
N GLY A 231 7.36 -2.65 -5.73
CA GLY A 231 6.17 -3.51 -5.72
C GLY A 231 6.44 -4.88 -5.10
N GLN A 232 7.58 -5.51 -5.42
CA GLN A 232 8.00 -6.75 -4.75
C GLN A 232 8.25 -6.56 -3.25
N ASN A 233 8.82 -5.42 -2.84
CA ASN A 233 9.03 -5.13 -1.42
C ASN A 233 7.68 -5.02 -0.70
N MET A 234 6.70 -4.31 -1.27
CA MET A 234 5.35 -4.20 -0.71
C MET A 234 4.70 -5.57 -0.51
N GLU A 235 4.70 -6.42 -1.55
CA GLU A 235 4.14 -7.78 -1.45
C GLU A 235 4.76 -8.60 -0.34
N ARG A 236 6.10 -8.57 -0.22
CA ARG A 236 6.82 -9.34 0.78
C ARG A 236 6.56 -8.83 2.19
N LEU A 237 6.50 -7.52 2.36
CA LEU A 237 6.18 -6.88 3.65
C LEU A 237 4.77 -7.24 4.11
N ASP A 238 3.77 -7.13 3.22
CA ASP A 238 2.39 -7.50 3.52
C ASP A 238 2.26 -9.01 3.78
N ALA A 239 2.93 -9.85 2.98
CA ALA A 239 2.92 -11.31 3.17
C ALA A 239 3.61 -11.76 4.46
N PHE A 240 4.59 -11.00 4.97
CA PHE A 240 5.18 -11.26 6.29
C PHE A 240 4.29 -10.82 7.42
N ALA A 241 3.65 -9.67 7.26
CA ALA A 241 2.72 -9.17 8.26
C ALA A 241 1.56 -10.15 8.44
N GLY A 242 0.96 -10.65 7.36
CA GLY A 242 -0.14 -11.63 7.43
C GLY A 242 0.22 -13.02 7.99
N ARG A 243 1.50 -13.28 8.31
CA ARG A 243 1.94 -14.51 9.00
C ARG A 243 2.16 -14.30 10.51
N LEU A 244 2.13 -13.05 10.96
CA LEU A 244 2.18 -12.68 12.38
C LEU A 244 0.78 -12.69 12.95
#